data_AF-A0A350Y9G3-F1
#
_entry.id   AF-A0A350Y9G3-F1
#
_cell.length_a   1.000
_cell.length_b   1.000
_cell.length_c   1.000
_cell.angle_alpha   90.00
_cell.angle_beta   90.00
_cell.angle_gamma   90.00
#
_symmetry.space_group_name_H-M   'P 1'
#
loop_
_entity.id
_entity.type
_entity.pdbx_description
1 polymer ?
#
loop_
_entity_poly.entity_id
_entity_poly.type
_entity_poly.pdbx_seq_one_letter_code
_entity_poly.pdbx_strand_id
1 'polypeptide(L)'
;MQKTIKEKGGTQDVYAQSTEAISEELFDMGTKELYTATGGTRHQRHTLPKEAQKAFIVGETVANHDLKVKDIKGSQNQKNEQIVDSVRESGQKARKLFPW
;
A
#
# COMPACT_ATOMS: atom_id res chain seq x y z
N MET A 1 -3.65 -6.96 -3.42
CA MET A 1 -3.37 -6.58 -2.02
C MET A 1 -4.48 -6.96 -1.07
N GLN A 2 -5.72 -6.48 -1.27
CA GLN A 2 -6.84 -6.73 -0.35
C GLN A 2 -7.08 -8.21 -0.01
N LYS A 3 -7.04 -9.10 -1.01
CA LYS A 3 -7.19 -10.55 -0.81
C LYS A 3 -6.11 -11.11 0.12
N THR A 4 -4.84 -10.78 -0.12
CA THR A 4 -3.71 -11.27 0.66
C THR A 4 -3.71 -10.74 2.09
N ILE A 5 -4.09 -9.47 2.30
CA ILE A 5 -4.28 -8.90 3.65
C ILE A 5 -5.33 -9.70 4.42
N LYS A 6 -6.47 -9.99 3.78
CA LYS A 6 -7.53 -10.81 4.40
C LYS A 6 -7.06 -12.24 4.70
N GLU A 7 -6.32 -12.86 3.80
CA GLU A 7 -5.74 -14.21 3.99
C GLU A 7 -4.76 -14.27 5.16
N LYS A 8 -4.01 -13.18 5.41
CA LYS A 8 -3.10 -13.06 6.55
C LYS A 8 -3.79 -12.66 7.85
N GLY A 9 -5.11 -12.54 7.83
CA GLY A 9 -5.95 -12.25 9.00
C GLY A 9 -6.08 -10.77 9.30
N GLY A 10 -5.76 -9.87 8.35
CA GLY A 10 -6.00 -8.44 8.51
C GLY A 10 -7.49 -8.08 8.43
N THR A 11 -7.90 -7.09 9.21
CA THR A 11 -9.26 -6.55 9.20
C THR A 11 -9.48 -5.58 8.02
N GLN A 12 -10.73 -5.17 7.79
CA GLN A 12 -11.10 -4.36 6.62
C GLN A 12 -10.43 -2.97 6.60
N ASP A 13 -10.23 -2.39 7.76
CA ASP A 13 -9.52 -1.12 7.99
C ASP A 13 -8.02 -1.22 7.64
N VAL A 14 -7.40 -2.40 7.82
CA VAL A 14 -5.98 -2.63 7.48
C VAL A 14 -5.72 -2.41 6.00
N TYR A 15 -6.67 -2.70 5.12
CA TYR A 15 -6.51 -2.43 3.69
C TYR A 15 -6.40 -0.94 3.41
N ALA A 16 -7.24 -0.12 4.06
CA ALA A 16 -7.17 1.33 3.92
C ALA A 16 -5.87 1.88 4.49
N GLN A 17 -5.46 1.43 5.69
CA GLN A 17 -4.20 1.82 6.32
C GLN A 17 -2.98 1.42 5.47
N SER A 18 -3.00 0.22 4.89
CA SER A 18 -1.94 -0.26 3.98
C SER A 18 -1.86 0.58 2.70
N THR A 19 -3.01 1.00 2.17
CA THR A 19 -3.05 1.87 0.99
C THR A 19 -2.57 3.28 1.31
N GLU A 20 -2.82 3.76 2.53
CA GLU A 20 -2.27 5.03 3.01
C GLU A 20 -0.75 4.93 3.16
N ALA A 21 -0.27 3.92 3.88
CA ALA A 21 1.16 3.71 4.11
C ALA A 21 1.94 3.56 2.80
N ILE A 22 1.41 2.83 1.81
CA ILE A 22 2.09 2.72 0.52
C ILE A 22 2.09 4.04 -0.25
N SER A 23 1.04 4.86 -0.12
CA SER A 23 1.01 6.18 -0.74
C SER A 23 2.07 7.11 -0.15
N GLU A 24 2.17 7.14 1.18
CA GLU A 24 3.17 7.94 1.91
C GLU A 24 4.58 7.57 1.46
N GLU A 25 4.87 6.27 1.31
CA GLU A 25 6.21 5.83 0.94
C GLU A 25 6.55 6.06 -0.54
N LEU A 26 5.57 5.92 -1.44
CA LEU A 26 5.78 6.13 -2.88
C LEU A 26 5.85 7.63 -3.22
N PHE A 27 5.00 8.46 -2.62
CA PHE A 27 4.78 9.84 -3.08
C PHE A 27 5.11 10.91 -2.04
N ASP A 28 5.61 10.53 -0.87
CA ASP A 28 5.80 11.42 0.29
C ASP A 28 4.50 12.13 0.73
N MET A 29 3.34 11.54 0.43
CA MET A 29 2.04 12.11 0.75
C MET A 29 0.93 11.07 0.91
N GLY A 30 -0.04 11.40 1.76
CA GLY A 30 -1.20 10.55 1.98
C GLY A 30 -2.09 10.41 0.75
N THR A 31 -3.00 9.43 0.73
CA THR A 31 -3.84 9.17 -0.46
C THR A 31 -4.73 10.37 -0.78
N LYS A 32 -5.31 11.01 0.24
CA LYS A 32 -6.16 12.19 0.10
C LYS A 32 -5.38 13.35 -0.54
N GLU A 33 -4.17 13.59 -0.07
CA GLU A 33 -3.30 14.65 -0.56
C GLU A 33 -2.91 14.39 -2.00
N LEU A 34 -2.55 13.15 -2.34
CA LEU A 34 -2.24 12.74 -3.71
C LEU A 34 -3.40 13.03 -4.67
N TYR A 35 -4.61 12.55 -4.38
CA TYR A 35 -5.77 12.81 -5.23
C TYR A 35 -6.06 14.31 -5.37
N THR A 36 -5.89 15.08 -4.30
CA THR A 36 -6.10 16.53 -4.33
C THR A 36 -5.04 17.22 -5.18
N ALA A 37 -3.77 16.87 -5.00
CA ALA A 37 -2.63 17.46 -5.70
C ALA A 37 -2.66 17.18 -7.22
N THR A 38 -3.17 16.02 -7.62
CA THR A 38 -3.24 15.65 -9.04
C THR A 38 -4.58 15.95 -9.69
N GLY A 39 -5.56 16.50 -8.96
CA GLY A 39 -6.93 16.68 -9.44
C GLY A 39 -7.68 15.37 -9.71
N GLY A 40 -7.25 14.26 -9.10
CA GLY A 40 -7.88 12.96 -9.24
C GLY A 40 -9.09 12.78 -8.33
N THR A 41 -9.98 11.86 -8.69
CA THR A 41 -11.14 11.48 -7.88
C THR A 41 -10.76 10.44 -6.84
N ARG A 42 -11.04 10.72 -5.57
CA ARG A 42 -10.74 9.81 -4.45
C ARG A 42 -11.27 8.40 -4.72
N HIS A 43 -10.46 7.40 -4.37
CA HIS A 43 -10.73 5.97 -4.60
C HIS A 43 -10.76 5.52 -6.08
N GLN A 44 -10.63 6.44 -7.04
CA GLN A 44 -10.59 6.13 -8.46
C GLN A 44 -9.15 6.23 -8.97
N ARG A 45 -8.34 5.19 -8.75
CA ARG A 45 -6.92 5.19 -9.13
C ARG A 45 -6.68 5.54 -10.60
N HIS A 46 -7.58 5.15 -11.50
CA HIS A 46 -7.49 5.45 -12.93
C HIS A 46 -7.57 6.96 -13.26
N THR A 47 -7.97 7.81 -12.32
CA THR A 47 -8.00 9.27 -12.46
C THR A 47 -6.69 9.95 -12.05
N LEU A 48 -5.76 9.21 -11.43
CA LEU A 48 -4.43 9.72 -11.13
C LEU A 48 -3.58 9.82 -12.41
N PRO A 49 -2.49 10.62 -12.42
CA PRO A 49 -1.52 10.61 -13.51
C PRO A 49 -0.98 9.20 -13.78
N LYS A 50 -0.66 8.89 -15.03
CA LYS A 50 -0.20 7.54 -15.43
C LYS A 50 0.99 7.05 -14.62
N GLU A 51 1.92 7.93 -14.26
CA GLU A 51 3.09 7.56 -13.46
C GLU A 51 2.69 7.17 -12.02
N ALA A 52 1.78 7.92 -11.39
CA ALA A 52 1.23 7.54 -10.08
C ALA A 52 0.46 6.21 -10.14
N GLN A 53 -0.28 5.96 -11.22
CA GLN A 53 -0.94 4.67 -11.43
C GLN A 53 0.06 3.51 -11.49
N LYS A 54 1.13 3.65 -12.28
CA LYS A 54 2.19 2.64 -12.40
C LYS A 54 2.90 2.41 -11.06
N ALA A 55 3.27 3.49 -10.36
CA ALA A 55 3.91 3.40 -9.05
C ALA A 55 3.05 2.64 -8.04
N PHE A 56 1.73 2.89 -8.00
CA PHE A 56 0.81 2.09 -7.19
C PHE A 56 0.77 0.61 -7.59
N ILE A 57 0.71 0.31 -8.90
CA ILE A 57 0.70 -1.08 -9.38
C ILE A 57 1.96 -1.81 -8.92
N VAL A 58 3.13 -1.18 -9.10
CA VAL A 58 4.41 -1.76 -8.68
C VAL A 58 4.45 -1.94 -7.17
N GLY A 59 4.13 -0.90 -6.40
CA GLY A 59 4.11 -0.95 -4.94
C GLY A 59 3.21 -2.06 -4.42
N GLU A 60 1.97 -2.14 -4.90
CA GLU A 60 1.04 -3.20 -4.49
C GLU A 60 1.47 -4.59 -4.92
N THR A 61 2.22 -4.71 -6.00
CA THR A 61 2.76 -5.99 -6.48
C THR A 61 3.87 -6.46 -5.55
N VAL A 62 4.81 -5.59 -5.18
CA VAL A 62 5.85 -5.87 -4.19
C VAL A 62 5.21 -6.20 -2.84
N ALA A 63 4.26 -5.39 -2.38
CA ALA A 63 3.55 -5.62 -1.12
C ALA A 63 2.79 -6.94 -1.10
N ASN A 64 2.14 -7.33 -2.20
CA ASN A 64 1.49 -8.63 -2.31
C ASN A 64 2.48 -9.79 -2.20
N HIS A 65 3.62 -9.68 -2.86
CA HIS A 65 4.65 -10.70 -2.83
C HIS A 65 5.22 -10.85 -1.41
N ASP A 66 5.63 -9.74 -0.80
CA ASP A 66 6.22 -9.71 0.54
C ASP A 66 5.24 -10.21 1.60
N LEU A 67 3.98 -9.78 1.56
CA LEU A 67 2.96 -10.28 2.49
C LEU A 67 2.72 -11.79 2.36
N LYS A 68 2.75 -12.35 1.14
CA LYS A 68 2.55 -13.80 0.94
C LYS A 68 3.62 -14.63 1.64
N VAL A 69 4.87 -14.20 1.56
CA VAL A 69 6.01 -14.92 2.17
C VAL A 69 6.20 -14.60 3.65
N LYS A 70 5.71 -13.46 4.14
CA LYS A 70 5.82 -13.06 5.56
C LYS A 70 4.93 -13.93 6.44
N ASP A 71 5.51 -14.45 7.52
CA ASP A 71 4.78 -15.16 8.57
C ASP A 71 4.20 -14.13 9.55
N ILE A 72 2.87 -14.10 9.67
CA ILE A 72 2.14 -13.10 10.46
C ILE A 72 1.44 -13.81 11.62
N LYS A 73 1.84 -13.46 12.85
CA LYS A 73 1.43 -14.16 14.08
C LYS A 73 1.10 -13.18 15.20
N GLY A 74 0.42 -13.67 16.24
CA GLY A 74 0.06 -12.87 17.42
C GLY A 74 -1.42 -12.49 17.49
N SER A 75 -1.72 -11.51 18.34
CA SER A 75 -3.06 -10.94 18.50
C SER A 75 -3.52 -10.21 17.25
N GLN A 76 -4.81 -9.90 17.15
CA GLN A 76 -5.37 -9.19 15.99
C GLN A 76 -4.65 -7.86 15.72
N ASN A 77 -4.37 -7.09 16.78
CA ASN A 77 -3.65 -5.82 16.67
C ASN A 77 -2.22 -6.02 16.15
N GLN A 78 -1.51 -7.03 16.68
CA GLN A 78 -0.16 -7.35 16.23
C GLN A 78 -0.12 -7.80 14.77
N LYS A 79 -1.11 -8.57 14.32
CA LYS A 79 -1.22 -8.97 12.92
C LYS A 79 -1.47 -7.76 12.02
N ASN A 80 -2.37 -6.88 12.42
CA ASN A 80 -2.69 -5.66 11.67
C ASN A 80 -1.45 -4.76 11.52
N GLU A 81 -0.73 -4.51 12.61
CA GLU A 81 0.53 -3.74 12.60
C GLU A 81 1.57 -4.37 11.68
N GLN A 82 1.83 -5.68 11.82
CA GLN A 82 2.78 -6.40 10.96
C GLN A 82 2.44 -6.32 9.47
N ILE A 83 1.15 -6.32 9.12
CA ILE A 83 0.70 -6.16 7.74
C ILE A 83 1.01 -4.75 7.25
N VAL A 84 0.61 -3.72 7.98
CA VAL A 84 0.85 -2.32 7.59
C VAL A 84 2.34 -2.03 7.47
N ASP A 85 3.15 -2.50 8.42
CA ASP A 85 4.61 -2.33 8.38
C ASP A 85 5.23 -3.06 7.20
N SER A 86 4.76 -4.27 6.88
CA SER A 86 5.22 -4.99 5.68
C SER A 86 4.90 -4.25 4.40
N VAL A 87 3.73 -3.60 4.32
CA VAL A 87 3.32 -2.82 3.14
C VAL A 87 4.14 -1.54 3.05
N ARG A 88 4.43 -0.89 4.19
CA ARG A 88 5.31 0.28 4.27
C ARG A 88 6.73 -0.05 3.76
N GLU A 89 7.33 -1.12 4.28
CA GLU A 89 8.64 -1.63 3.80
C GLU A 89 8.63 -1.92 2.29
N SER A 90 7.51 -2.46 1.78
CA SER A 90 7.35 -2.75 0.35
C SER A 90 7.26 -1.48 -0.50
N GLY A 91 6.60 -0.42 0.00
CA GLY A 91 6.57 0.89 -0.64
C GLY A 91 7.97 1.49 -0.76
N GLN A 92 8.77 1.42 0.31
CA GLN A 92 10.17 1.87 0.30
C GLN A 92 11.03 1.10 -0.72
N LYS A 93 10.86 -0.22 -0.80
CA LYS A 93 11.53 -1.05 -1.82
C LYS A 93 11.11 -0.65 -3.22
N ALA A 94 9.81 -0.48 -3.46
CA ALA A 94 9.27 -0.11 -4.76
C ALA A 94 9.82 1.25 -5.24
N ARG A 95 9.90 2.24 -4.36
CA ARG A 95 10.51 3.55 -4.64
C ARG A 95 11.99 3.47 -5.00
N LYS A 96 12.74 2.59 -4.35
CA LYS A 96 14.16 2.35 -4.69
C LYS A 96 14.31 1.68 -6.05
N LEU A 97 13.37 0.81 -6.44
CA LEU A 97 13.40 0.09 -7.71
C LEU A 97 12.98 0.97 -8.90
N PHE A 98 12.13 1.96 -8.67
CA PHE A 98 11.62 2.86 -9.72
C PHE A 98 11.61 4.30 -9.19
N PRO A 99 12.70 5.07 -9.33
CA PRO A 99 12.66 6.50 -9.10
C PRO A 99 11.90 7.17 -10.26
N TRP A 100 10.70 7.68 -9.98
CA TRP A 100 9.85 8.44 -10.91
C TRP A 100 10.18 9.93 -10.91
#